data_AF-A0A8T1G0U1-F1
#
_entry.id   AF-A0A8T1G0U1-F1
#
_cell.length_a   1.000
_cell.length_b   1.000
_cell.length_c   1.000
_cell.angle_alpha   90.00
_cell.angle_beta   90.00
_cell.angle_gamma   90.00
#
_symmetry.space_group_name_H-M   'P 1'
#
loop_
_entity.id
_entity.type
_entity.pdbx_description
1 polymer ?
#
loop_
_entity_poly.entity_id
_entity_poly.type
_entity_poly.pdbx_seq_one_letter_code
_entity_poly.pdbx_strand_id
1 'polypeptide(L)' 'MDRNEFPHLNDSQYESVRKMAGIFGKEALQSLVAATPAEQVERVNAFDTYERGLIAHVRGSMQPRWQK' A
#
# COMPACT_ATOMS: atom_id res chain seq x y z
N MET A 1 -0.59 -8.22 13.22
CA MET A 1 0.58 -9.03 12.80
C MET A 1 1.56 -9.03 13.95
N ASP A 2 2.22 -10.15 14.18
CA ASP A 2 3.17 -10.29 15.28
C ASP A 2 4.59 -10.00 14.78
N ARG A 3 5.43 -9.37 15.60
CA ARG A 3 6.83 -9.09 15.23
C ARG A 3 7.61 -10.36 14.95
N ASN A 4 7.24 -11.44 15.64
CA ASN A 4 7.83 -12.76 15.50
C ASN A 4 7.54 -13.43 14.14
N GLU A 5 6.56 -12.92 13.38
CA GLU A 5 6.22 -13.39 12.03
C GLU A 5 7.25 -12.91 10.98
N PHE A 6 8.05 -11.89 11.31
CA PHE A 6 9.05 -11.27 10.43
C PHE A 6 10.42 -11.10 11.11
N PRO A 7 11.07 -12.17 11.60
CA PRO A 7 12.28 -12.08 12.42
C PRO A 7 13.49 -11.50 11.67
N HIS A 8 13.45 -11.50 10.34
CA HIS A 8 14.51 -11.02 9.44
C HIS A 8 14.37 -9.53 9.07
N LEU A 9 13.24 -8.89 9.38
CA LEU A 9 13.07 -7.46 9.13
C LEU A 9 13.70 -6.65 10.26
N ASN A 10 14.31 -5.51 9.93
CA ASN A 10 14.63 -4.50 10.95
C ASN A 10 13.36 -3.74 11.37
N ASP A 11 13.43 -2.94 12.45
CA ASP A 11 12.25 -2.29 13.00
C ASP A 11 11.59 -1.27 12.06
N SER A 12 12.39 -0.58 11.23
CA SER A 12 11.89 0.33 10.17
C SER A 12 11.11 -0.43 9.09
N GLN A 13 11.64 -1.58 8.65
CA GLN A 13 10.97 -2.43 7.67
C GLN A 13 9.71 -3.07 8.25
N TYR A 14 9.75 -3.50 9.51
CA TYR A 14 8.58 -4.05 10.21
C TYR A 14 7.48 -3.00 10.38
N GLU A 15 7.81 -1.77 10.79
CA GLU A 15 6.82 -0.69 10.90
C GLU A 15 6.19 -0.35 9.54
N SER A 16 6.98 -0.41 8.46
CA SER A 16 6.46 -0.23 7.11
C SER A 16 5.46 -1.33 6.71
N VAL A 17 5.77 -2.60 7.01
CA VAL A 17 4.86 -3.75 6.79
C VAL A 17 3.62 -3.66 7.67
N ARG A 18 3.76 -3.25 8.93
CA ARG A 18 2.65 -3.05 9.87
C ARG A 18 1.71 -1.93 9.40
N LYS A 19 2.26 -0.83 8.88
CA LYS A 19 1.49 0.28 8.31
C LYS A 19 0.75 -0.16 7.05
N MET A 20 1.39 -0.93 6.17
CA MET A 20 0.70 -1.55 5.04
C MET A 20 -0.42 -2.49 5.51
N ALA A 21 -0.21 -3.28 6.56
CA ALA A 21 -1.25 -4.16 7.09
C ALA A 21 -2.46 -3.40 7.63
N GLY A 22 -2.23 -2.19 8.18
CA GLY A 22 -3.29 -1.30 8.64
C GLY A 22 -4.08 -0.62 7.51
N ILE A 23 -3.48 -0.45 6.33
CA ILE A 23 -4.14 0.17 5.16
C ILE A 23 -4.88 -0.87 4.32
N PHE A 24 -4.24 -2.02 4.08
CA PHE A 24 -4.74 -3.05 3.16
C PHE A 24 -5.49 -4.18 3.87
N GLY A 25 -5.26 -4.35 5.17
CA GLY A 25 -5.69 -5.53 5.93
C GLY A 25 -4.66 -6.66 5.87
N LYS A 26 -4.59 -7.46 6.94
CA LYS A 26 -3.65 -8.59 7.06
C LYS A 26 -3.82 -9.62 5.93
N GLU A 27 -5.06 -9.88 5.52
CA GLU A 27 -5.39 -10.87 4.49
C GLU A 27 -4.95 -10.43 3.09
N ALA A 28 -5.11 -9.15 2.75
CA ALA A 28 -4.65 -8.62 1.47
C ALA A 28 -3.11 -8.67 1.36
N LEU A 29 -2.41 -8.40 2.46
CA LEU A 29 -0.95 -8.57 2.51
C LEU A 29 -0.53 -10.05 2.44
N GLN A 30 -1.24 -10.96 3.11
CA GLN A 30 -0.96 -12.40 2.98
C GLN A 30 -1.18 -12.88 1.54
N SER A 31 -2.23 -12.40 0.86
CA SER A 31 -2.44 -12.66 -0.56
C SER A 31 -1.34 -12.08 -1.45
N LEU A 32 -0.75 -10.94 -1.07
CA LEU A 32 0.40 -10.37 -1.78
C LEU A 32 1.67 -11.20 -1.55
N VAL A 33 1.93 -11.66 -0.32
CA VAL A 33 3.11 -12.47 0.01
C VAL A 33 3.05 -13.87 -0.62
N ALA A 34 1.85 -14.45 -0.77
CA ALA A 34 1.65 -15.74 -1.43
C ALA A 34 1.82 -15.71 -2.96
N ALA A 35 1.87 -14.52 -3.55
CA ALA A 35 2.00 -14.34 -4.98
C ALA A 35 3.44 -14.55 -5.48
N THR A 36 3.58 -14.92 -6.75
CA THR A 36 4.90 -15.01 -7.38
C THR A 36 5.58 -13.63 -7.44
N PRO A 37 6.93 -13.54 -7.48
CA PRO A 37 7.62 -12.25 -7.51
C PRO A 37 7.18 -11.33 -8.66
N ALA A 38 6.86 -11.89 -9.83
CA ALA A 38 6.36 -11.12 -10.97
C ALA A 38 4.97 -10.52 -10.68
N GLU A 39 4.05 -11.30 -10.11
CA GLU A 39 2.73 -10.82 -9.74
C GLU A 39 2.75 -9.84 -8.56
N GLN A 40 3.71 -9.98 -7.65
CA GLN A 40 3.91 -9.01 -6.55
C GLN A 40 4.25 -7.64 -7.10
N VAL A 41 5.22 -7.58 -8.04
CA VAL A 41 5.62 -6.34 -8.70
C VAL A 41 4.44 -5.72 -9.46
N GLU A 42 3.67 -6.54 -10.19
CA GLU A 42 2.49 -6.08 -10.90
C GLU A 42 1.41 -5.51 -9.97
N ARG A 43 1.11 -6.19 -8.85
CA ARG A 43 0.12 -5.74 -7.86
C ARG A 43 0.56 -4.47 -7.14
N VAL A 44 1.84 -4.32 -6.81
CA VAL A 44 2.40 -3.08 -6.23
C VAL A 44 2.28 -1.94 -7.23
N ASN A 45 2.61 -2.16 -8.50
CA ASN A 45 2.52 -1.13 -9.55
C ASN A 45 1.07 -0.71 -9.87
N ALA A 46 0.14 -1.67 -9.87
CA ALA A 46 -1.29 -1.40 -9.98
C ALA A 46 -1.78 -0.53 -8.81
N PHE A 47 -1.27 -0.79 -7.60
CA PHE A 47 -1.63 -0.02 -6.42
C PHE A 47 -1.09 1.41 -6.45
N ASP A 48 0.16 1.58 -6.85
CA ASP A 48 0.78 2.89 -7.01
C ASP A 48 0.04 3.73 -8.07
N THR A 49 -0.42 3.10 -9.16
CA THR A 49 -1.27 3.77 -10.17
C THR A 49 -2.61 4.22 -9.57
N TYR A 50 -3.26 3.34 -8.78
CA TYR A 50 -4.50 3.68 -8.08
C TYR A 50 -4.31 4.82 -7.09
N GLU A 51 -3.23 4.81 -6.31
CA GLU A 51 -2.89 5.86 -5.34
C GLU A 51 -2.71 7.22 -6.05
N ARG A 52 -1.94 7.25 -7.14
CA ARG A 52 -1.75 8.48 -7.93
C ARG A 52 -3.07 9.00 -8.49
N GLY A 53 -3.93 8.11 -8.98
CA GLY A 53 -5.28 8.46 -9.45
C GLY A 53 -6.17 9.02 -8.33
N LEU A 54 -6.14 8.40 -7.15
CA LEU A 54 -6.89 8.83 -5.98
C LEU A 54 -6.41 10.20 -5.48
N ILE A 55 -5.09 10.41 -5.39
CA ILE A 55 -4.49 11.70 -5.01
C ILE A 55 -4.90 12.79 -6.02
N ALA A 56 -4.84 12.49 -7.32
CA ALA A 56 -5.26 13.44 -8.36
C ALA A 56 -6.76 13.79 -8.24
N HIS A 57 -7.60 12.78 -7.99
CA HIS A 57 -9.04 12.95 -7.81
C HIS A 57 -9.37 13.80 -6.58
N VAL A 58 -8.76 13.49 -5.43
CA VAL A 58 -8.93 14.24 -4.18
C VAL A 58 -8.41 15.67 -4.35
N ARG A 59 -7.26 15.86 -5.00
CA ARG A 59 -6.70 17.18 -5.29
C ARG A 59 -7.61 18.00 -6.20
N GLY A 60 -8.18 17.40 -7.25
CA GLY A 60 -9.16 18.06 -8.11
C GLY A 60 -10.46 18.40 -7.37
N SER A 61 -10.84 17.58 -6.39
CA SER A 61 -12.03 17.81 -5.55
C SER A 61 -11.81 18.87 -4.46
N MET A 62 -10.56 19.07 -4.03
CA MET A 62 -10.17 20.08 -3.03
C MET A 62 -9.82 21.44 -3.63
N GLN A 63 -9.77 21.57 -4.97
CA GLN A 63 -9.55 22.87 -5.60
C GLN A 63 -10.76 23.79 -5.39
N PRO A 64 -10.56 25.06 -4.97
CA PRO A 64 -11.65 26.01 -4.80
C PRO A 64 -12.44 26.18 -6.10
N ARG A 65 -13.78 26.08 -5.99
CA ARG A 65 -14.72 26.13 -7.13
C ARG A 65 -14.65 27.41 -7.99
N TRP A 66 -13.96 28.45 -7.51
CA TRP A 66 -13.85 29.77 -8.16
C TRP A 66 -12.59 29.95 -9.03
N GLN A 67 -11.77 28.91 -9.22
CA GLN A 67 -10.61 28.92 -10.11
C GLN A 67 -10.90 28.32 -11.51
N LYS A 68 -12.18 28.07 -11.83
CA LYS A 68 -12.65 27.69 -13.17
C LYS A 68 -13.37 28.84 -13.84
#